data_AF-A0A074RCP7-F1
#
_entry.id   AF-A0A074RCP7-F1
#
_cell.length_a   1.000
_cell.length_b   1.000
_cell.length_c   1.000
_cell.angle_alpha   90.00
_cell.angle_beta   90.00
_cell.angle_gamma   90.00
#
_symmetry.space_group_name_H-M   'P 1'
#
loop_
_entity.id
_entity.type
_entity.pdbx_description
1 polymer ?
#
loop_
_entity_poly.entity_id
_entity_poly.type
_entity_poly.pdbx_seq_one_letter_code
_entity_poly.pdbx_strand_id
1 'polypeptide(L)'
;MTVTLSSGLYKIFTKTPNGKLYASVSHDSSLDITGGLPVVAGPESSASVIELRNIDGLKYKFRLWHHGGLSLGFKRSQFEQGNEVVALPNHDVSEWIVTDGRNPEKYRIFTPQSKLYWTTTTQETANAAP
;
A
#
# COMPACT_ATOMS: atom_id res chain seq x y z
N MET A 1 3.19 -2.11 -19.14
CA MET A 1 1.95 -1.46 -19.64
C MET A 1 1.00 -1.33 -18.44
N THR A 2 -0.19 -0.74 -18.57
CA THR A 2 -1.21 -0.81 -17.50
C THR A 2 -1.83 -2.20 -17.49
N VAL A 3 -2.11 -2.72 -16.29
CA VAL A 3 -2.61 -4.08 -16.09
C VAL A 3 -4.05 -4.01 -15.60
N THR A 4 -4.93 -4.79 -16.22
CA THR A 4 -6.29 -4.99 -15.70
C THR A 4 -6.27 -6.18 -14.76
N LEU A 5 -6.54 -5.92 -13.49
CA LEU A 5 -6.69 -6.93 -12.45
C LEU A 5 -8.18 -7.10 -12.14
N SER A 6 -8.59 -8.34 -11.86
CA SER A 6 -9.93 -8.60 -11.37
C SER A 6 -10.11 -8.00 -9.97
N SER A 7 -11.30 -7.52 -9.64
CA SER A 7 -11.60 -7.17 -8.24
C SER A 7 -11.58 -8.45 -7.39
N GLY A 8 -11.08 -8.36 -6.16
CA GLY A 8 -10.93 -9.55 -5.30
C GLY A 8 -9.98 -9.34 -4.13
N LEU A 9 -9.60 -10.44 -3.48
CA LEU A 9 -8.66 -10.43 -2.35
C LEU A 9 -7.25 -10.74 -2.83
N TYR A 10 -6.31 -9.88 -2.46
CA TYR A 10 -4.91 -9.94 -2.85
C TYR A 10 -3.99 -9.76 -1.65
N LYS A 11 -2.74 -10.20 -1.82
CA LYS A 11 -1.63 -9.84 -0.95
C LYS A 11 -0.58 -9.10 -1.77
N ILE A 12 -0.23 -7.89 -1.34
CA ILE A 12 0.82 -7.09 -1.98
C ILE A 12 2.10 -7.32 -1.19
N PHE A 13 3.18 -7.72 -1.86
CA PHE A 13 4.45 -7.99 -1.22
C PHE A 13 5.64 -7.42 -1.99
N THR A 14 6.72 -7.15 -1.27
CA THR A 14 8.05 -6.89 -1.81
C THR A 14 8.98 -8.06 -1.50
N LYS A 15 9.95 -8.33 -2.39
CA LYS A 15 10.99 -9.35 -2.18
C LYS A 15 12.22 -8.67 -1.56
N THR A 16 12.69 -9.20 -0.44
CA THR A 16 13.95 -8.81 0.22
C THR A 16 14.91 -10.01 0.22
N PRO A 17 16.20 -9.82 0.55
CA PRO A 17 17.14 -10.93 0.72
C PRO A 17 16.66 -11.97 1.76
N ASN A 18 15.88 -11.54 2.75
CA ASN A 18 15.41 -12.37 3.86
C ASN A 18 14.00 -12.96 3.63
N GLY A 19 13.40 -12.76 2.45
CA GLY A 19 12.10 -13.33 2.12
C GLY A 19 11.11 -12.32 1.54
N LYS A 20 9.82 -12.55 1.77
CA LYS A 20 8.74 -11.65 1.33
C LYS A 20 8.26 -10.82 2.51
N LEU A 21 8.12 -9.52 2.30
CA LEU A 21 7.43 -8.62 3.22
C LEU A 21 6.13 -8.14 2.59
N TYR A 22 5.03 -8.23 3.33
CA TYR A 22 3.69 -7.93 2.89
C TYR A 22 3.25 -6.57 3.40
N ALA A 23 2.51 -5.84 2.56
CA ALA A 23 1.83 -4.61 2.98
C ALA A 23 0.76 -4.96 4.02
N SER A 24 0.86 -4.37 5.21
CA SER A 24 0.03 -4.67 6.37
C SER A 24 -0.11 -3.43 7.24
N VAL A 25 -1.01 -3.45 8.22
CA VAL A 25 -1.02 -2.48 9.32
C VAL A 25 -0.62 -3.17 10.62
N SER A 26 -0.09 -2.42 11.58
CA SER A 26 0.17 -2.95 12.93
C SER A 26 -1.14 -3.39 13.59
N HIS A 27 -1.08 -4.46 14.38
CA HIS A 27 -2.19 -4.95 15.19
C HIS A 27 -2.38 -4.17 16.50
N ASP A 28 -1.56 -3.15 16.77
CA ASP A 28 -1.68 -2.37 18.01
C ASP A 28 -3.02 -1.61 18.05
N SER A 29 -3.90 -2.12 18.91
CA SER A 29 -5.28 -1.71 19.14
C SER A 29 -5.42 -0.36 19.87
N SER A 30 -4.32 0.37 20.08
CA SER A 30 -4.30 1.67 20.77
C SER A 30 -4.14 2.87 19.83
N LEU A 31 -4.01 2.64 18.52
CA LEU A 31 -3.80 3.71 17.56
C LEU A 31 -5.06 4.56 17.38
N ASP A 32 -4.91 5.86 17.65
CA ASP A 32 -5.87 6.90 17.30
C ASP A 32 -6.13 6.87 15.78
N ILE A 33 -7.20 6.19 15.38
CA ILE A 33 -7.65 6.01 14.00
C ILE A 33 -8.00 7.32 13.30
N THR A 34 -8.14 8.42 14.05
CA THR A 34 -8.37 9.76 13.50
C THR A 34 -7.23 10.19 12.56
N GLY A 35 -6.02 9.65 12.78
CA GLY A 35 -4.83 9.91 11.95
C GLY A 35 -4.57 8.92 10.82
N GLY A 36 -5.32 7.82 10.74
CA GLY A 36 -5.04 6.68 9.85
C GLY A 36 -3.97 5.72 10.40
N LEU A 37 -4.11 4.44 10.07
CA LEU A 37 -3.15 3.40 10.46
C LEU A 37 -2.01 3.33 9.43
N PRO A 38 -0.73 3.48 9.82
CA PRO A 38 0.38 3.36 8.89
C PRO A 38 0.43 2.00 8.21
N VAL A 39 0.58 1.99 6.89
CA VAL A 39 0.82 0.75 6.13
C VAL A 39 2.30 0.48 6.09
N VAL A 40 2.71 -0.66 6.66
CA VAL A 40 4.09 -1.10 6.81
C VAL A 40 4.34 -2.36 5.99
N ALA A 41 5.61 -2.61 5.64
CA ALA A 41 6.05 -3.87 5.06
C ALA A 41 6.51 -4.81 6.20
N GLY A 42 5.81 -5.92 6.40
CA GLY A 42 6.08 -6.85 7.51
C GLY A 42 5.83 -8.32 7.15
N PRO A 43 5.92 -9.24 8.12
CA PRO A 43 5.55 -10.63 7.91
C PRO A 43 4.10 -10.80 7.45
N GLU A 44 3.80 -11.94 6.83
CA GLU A 44 2.45 -12.28 6.41
C GLU A 44 1.51 -12.39 7.61
N SER A 45 0.37 -11.71 7.57
CA SER A 45 -0.67 -11.82 8.59
C SER A 45 -2.08 -11.69 7.98
N SER A 46 -3.11 -11.83 8.82
CA SER A 46 -4.49 -11.51 8.43
C SER A 46 -4.63 -10.03 8.05
N ALA A 47 -3.88 -9.12 8.67
CA ALA A 47 -3.86 -7.70 8.31
C ALA A 47 -3.25 -7.41 6.93
N SER A 48 -2.62 -8.40 6.29
CA SER A 48 -2.00 -8.27 4.96
C SER A 48 -2.95 -8.55 3.80
N VAL A 49 -4.23 -8.87 4.06
CA VAL A 49 -5.23 -9.14 3.02
C VAL A 49 -5.85 -7.82 2.56
N ILE A 50 -5.64 -7.51 1.28
CA ILE A 50 -6.12 -6.29 0.63
C ILE A 50 -7.22 -6.66 -0.37
N GLU A 51 -8.39 -6.09 -0.17
CA GLU A 51 -9.46 -6.08 -1.16
C GLU A 51 -9.16 -5.03 -2.23
N LEU A 52 -9.01 -5.50 -3.46
CA LEU A 52 -8.88 -4.70 -4.67
C LEU A 52 -10.27 -4.48 -5.27
N ARG A 53 -10.70 -3.21 -5.39
CA ARG A 53 -11.96 -2.85 -6.06
C ARG A 53 -11.69 -1.98 -7.27
N ASN A 54 -12.08 -2.44 -8.46
CA ASN A 54 -12.10 -1.61 -9.64
C ASN A 54 -13.16 -0.51 -9.49
N ILE A 55 -12.80 0.73 -9.78
CA ILE A 55 -13.71 1.87 -9.70
C ILE A 55 -13.97 2.55 -11.03
N ASP A 56 -13.00 2.50 -11.95
CA ASP A 56 -13.13 3.07 -13.29
C ASP A 56 -11.98 2.57 -14.17
N GLY A 57 -12.26 1.62 -15.07
CA GLY A 57 -11.31 1.09 -16.05
C GLY A 57 -10.04 0.53 -15.42
N LEU A 58 -8.99 1.34 -15.36
CA LEU A 58 -7.66 0.98 -14.81
C LEU A 58 -7.41 1.52 -13.39
N LYS A 59 -8.41 2.18 -12.79
CA LYS A 59 -8.35 2.76 -11.46
C LYS A 59 -8.94 1.82 -10.42
N TYR A 60 -8.27 1.73 -9.29
CA TYR A 60 -8.64 0.85 -8.19
C TYR A 60 -8.65 1.57 -6.85
N LYS A 61 -9.45 1.03 -5.93
CA LYS A 61 -9.38 1.28 -4.49
C LYS A 61 -8.77 0.05 -3.82
N PHE A 62 -7.84 0.26 -2.91
CA PHE A 62 -7.28 -0.80 -2.08
C PHE A 62 -7.85 -0.67 -0.67
N ARG A 63 -8.41 -1.74 -0.13
CA ARG A 63 -9.03 -1.74 1.20
C ARG A 63 -8.49 -2.88 2.05
N LEU A 64 -8.24 -2.63 3.33
CA LEU A 64 -7.86 -3.69 4.27
C LEU A 64 -9.08 -4.54 4.61
N TRP A 65 -9.05 -5.82 4.25
CA TRP A 65 -10.19 -6.72 4.41
C TRP A 65 -10.59 -6.90 5.88
N HIS A 66 -9.60 -7.20 6.74
CA HIS A 66 -9.86 -7.51 8.15
C HIS A 66 -10.03 -6.28 9.07
N HIS A 67 -9.80 -5.06 8.56
CA HIS A 67 -9.92 -3.83 9.36
C HIS A 67 -11.21 -3.06 9.03
N GLY A 68 -12.34 -3.76 8.83
CA GLY A 68 -13.60 -3.08 8.48
C GLY A 68 -13.58 -2.35 7.13
N GLY A 69 -12.65 -2.72 6.24
CA GLY A 69 -12.53 -2.12 4.92
C GLY A 69 -11.92 -0.72 4.90
N LEU A 70 -11.02 -0.38 5.84
CA LEU A 70 -10.24 0.88 5.76
C LEU A 70 -9.56 0.99 4.39
N SER A 71 -9.62 2.17 3.79
CA SER A 71 -9.05 2.41 2.46
C SER A 71 -7.62 2.90 2.55
N LEU A 72 -6.76 2.43 1.65
CA LEU A 72 -5.38 2.89 1.56
C LEU A 72 -5.31 4.22 0.81
N GLY A 73 -4.64 5.19 1.42
CA GLY A 73 -4.46 6.52 0.87
C GLY A 73 -3.31 7.27 1.55
N PHE A 74 -3.39 8.60 1.58
CA PHE A 74 -2.39 9.46 2.20
C PHE A 74 -3.05 10.33 3.26
N LYS A 75 -2.33 10.60 4.36
CA LYS A 75 -2.84 11.47 5.43
C LYS A 75 -2.82 12.96 5.05
N ARG A 76 -1.80 13.41 4.31
CA ARG A 76 -1.56 14.83 4.01
C ARG A 76 -1.76 15.17 2.54
N SER A 77 -0.93 14.60 1.67
CA SER A 77 -0.95 14.89 0.24
C SER A 77 -0.41 13.71 -0.56
N GLN A 78 -1.01 13.43 -1.71
CA GLN A 78 -0.48 12.45 -2.66
C GLN A 78 0.58 13.04 -3.61
N PHE A 79 0.80 14.36 -3.59
CA PHE A 79 1.67 15.06 -4.55
C PHE A 79 3.12 15.20 -4.10
N GLU A 80 3.42 14.91 -2.84
CA GLU A 80 4.76 15.04 -2.26
C GLU A 80 5.39 13.67 -2.07
N GLN A 81 6.67 13.55 -2.41
CA GLN A 81 7.46 12.35 -2.15
C GLN A 81 7.70 12.18 -0.64
N GLY A 82 7.75 10.94 -0.18
CA GLY A 82 7.98 10.62 1.23
C GLY A 82 6.72 10.59 2.09
N ASN A 83 5.56 10.98 1.55
CA ASN A 83 4.29 10.81 2.27
C ASN A 83 3.90 9.34 2.37
N GLU A 84 3.61 8.92 3.60
CA GLU A 84 3.29 7.54 3.94
C GLU A 84 1.90 7.15 3.44
N VAL A 85 1.79 5.88 3.04
CA VAL A 85 0.49 5.26 2.79
C VAL A 85 -0.11 4.85 4.13
N VAL A 86 -1.35 5.29 4.36
CA VAL A 86 -2.11 5.02 5.59
C VAL A 86 -3.46 4.40 5.25
N ALA A 87 -4.04 3.66 6.19
CA ALA A 87 -5.39 3.12 6.11
C ALA A 87 -6.36 4.02 6.89
N LEU A 88 -7.39 4.54 6.22
CA LEU A 88 -8.29 5.56 6.75
C LEU A 88 -9.76 5.09 6.76
N PRO A 89 -10.55 5.49 7.78
CA PRO A 89 -11.98 5.20 7.86
C PRO A 89 -12.75 6.18 6.96
N ASN A 90 -12.94 5.81 5.68
CA ASN A 90 -13.83 6.45 4.69
C ASN A 90 -13.61 7.95 4.39
N HIS A 91 -13.23 8.25 3.14
CA HIS A 91 -13.70 9.37 2.27
C HIS A 91 -12.65 10.08 1.41
N ASP A 92 -11.35 9.96 1.70
CA ASP A 92 -10.29 10.35 0.76
C ASP A 92 -9.61 9.12 0.19
N VAL A 93 -10.32 8.45 -0.72
CA VAL A 93 -9.81 7.24 -1.33
C VAL A 93 -8.83 7.62 -2.42
N SER A 94 -7.55 7.40 -2.18
CA SER A 94 -6.56 7.47 -3.25
C SER A 94 -6.97 6.50 -4.35
N GLU A 95 -7.00 7.03 -5.58
CA GLU A 95 -7.08 6.20 -6.76
C GLU A 95 -5.70 5.59 -7.00
N TRP A 96 -5.67 4.30 -7.33
CA TRP A 96 -4.43 3.59 -7.62
C TRP A 96 -4.50 2.99 -9.02
N ILE A 97 -3.39 3.03 -9.74
CA ILE A 97 -3.19 2.31 -11.00
C ILE A 97 -2.10 1.28 -10.81
N VAL A 98 -2.32 0.08 -11.35
CA VAL A 98 -1.35 -1.01 -11.38
C VAL A 98 -0.77 -1.13 -12.80
N THR A 99 0.55 -1.19 -12.89
CA THR A 99 1.30 -1.38 -14.15
C THR A 99 2.31 -2.50 -14.01
N ASP A 100 2.73 -3.07 -15.13
CA ASP A 100 3.89 -3.96 -15.15
C ASP A 100 5.13 -3.20 -14.66
N GLY A 101 5.94 -3.89 -13.86
CA GLY A 101 7.31 -3.54 -13.57
C GLY A 101 8.22 -3.86 -14.75
N ARG A 102 9.53 -3.70 -14.54
CA ARG A 102 10.54 -4.13 -15.53
C ARG A 102 10.58 -5.65 -15.70
N ASN A 103 10.16 -6.39 -14.66
CA ASN A 103 10.01 -7.84 -14.71
C ASN A 103 8.52 -8.17 -14.89
N PRO A 104 8.14 -9.06 -15.81
CA PRO A 104 6.74 -9.40 -16.12
C PRO A 104 5.91 -9.90 -14.92
N GLU A 105 6.57 -10.37 -13.86
CA GLU A 105 5.93 -10.90 -12.64
C GLU A 105 5.88 -9.87 -11.50
N LYS A 106 6.35 -8.65 -11.73
CA LYS A 106 6.36 -7.59 -10.73
C LYS A 106 5.46 -6.48 -11.19
N TYR A 107 4.70 -5.90 -10.26
CA TYR A 107 3.82 -4.78 -10.55
C TYR A 107 4.34 -3.51 -9.87
N ARG A 108 3.95 -2.37 -10.42
CA ARG A 108 4.13 -1.05 -9.83
C ARG A 108 2.76 -0.45 -9.56
N ILE A 109 2.62 0.16 -8.39
CA ILE A 109 1.41 0.83 -7.94
C ILE A 109 1.72 2.32 -7.87
N PHE A 110 0.87 3.16 -8.44
CA PHE A 110 1.04 4.61 -8.40
C PHE A 110 -0.31 5.33 -8.38
N THR A 111 -0.30 6.60 -7.97
CA THR A 111 -1.49 7.46 -7.99
C THR A 111 -1.62 8.16 -9.35
N PRO A 112 -2.81 8.18 -9.96
CA PRO A 112 -2.99 8.73 -11.30
C PRO A 112 -2.76 10.24 -11.36
N GLN A 113 -2.99 10.98 -10.26
CA GLN A 113 -2.88 12.44 -10.24
C GLN A 113 -1.43 12.92 -10.10
N SER A 114 -0.67 12.37 -9.14
CA SER A 114 0.73 12.80 -8.93
C SER A 114 1.77 11.98 -9.69
N LYS A 115 1.39 10.82 -10.23
CA LYS A 115 2.30 9.85 -10.86
C LYS A 115 3.41 9.33 -9.93
N LEU A 116 3.25 9.52 -8.62
CA LEU A 116 4.17 8.99 -7.62
C LEU A 116 3.87 7.51 -7.33
N TYR A 117 4.93 6.72 -7.21
CA TYR A 117 4.85 5.29 -6.96
C TYR A 117 4.82 5.00 -5.45
N TRP A 118 4.06 3.98 -5.06
CA TRP A 118 4.15 3.42 -3.73
C TRP A 118 5.42 2.58 -3.61
N THR A 119 6.31 3.01 -2.73
CA THR A 119 7.60 2.36 -2.46
C THR A 119 7.73 2.00 -0.99
N THR A 120 8.64 1.08 -0.69
CA THR A 120 9.09 0.78 0.67
C THR A 120 10.43 1.47 0.90
N THR A 121 10.62 2.13 2.04
CA THR A 121 11.94 2.59 2.47
C THR A 121 12.69 1.44 3.12
N THR A 122 13.77 0.97 2.49
CA THR A 122 14.79 0.23 3.22
C THR A 122 15.64 1.26 3.95
N GLN A 123 15.23 1.66 5.15
CA GLN A 123 16.22 2.19 6.08
C GLN A 123 17.17 1.03 6.41
N GLU A 124 18.21 0.86 5.60
CA GLU A 124 19.47 0.41 6.17
C GLU A 124 19.81 1.44 7.23
N THR A 125 19.64 1.08 8.50
CA THR A 125 20.29 1.81 9.58
C THR A 125 21.79 1.72 9.30
N ALA A 126 22.32 2.73 8.61
CA ALA A 126 23.70 3.15 8.71
C ALA A 126 23.93 3.68 10.14
N ASN A 127 23.84 2.79 11.13
CA ASN A 127 24.48 2.92 12.42
C ASN A 127 25.72 2.02 12.39
N ALA A 128 26.61 2.27 11.43
CA ALA A 128 28.03 2.15 11.71
C ALA A 128 28.39 3.47 12.41
N ALA A 129 28.35 3.44 13.75
CA ALA A 129 28.89 4.51 14.58
C ALA A 129 30.43 4.60 14.34
N PRO A 130 31.05 5.75 14.65
CA PRO A 130 32.29 6.26 14.05
C PRO A 130 33.54 5.40 14.26
#